data_AF-A0A1G1JNF0-F1
#
_entry.id   AF-A0A1G1JNF0-F1
#
_cell.length_a   1.000
_cell.length_b   1.000
_cell.length_c   1.000
_cell.angle_alpha   90.00
_cell.angle_beta   90.00
_cell.angle_gamma   90.00
#
_symmetry.space_group_name_H-M   'P 1'
#
loop_
_entity.id
_entity.type
_entity.pdbx_description
1 polymer ?
#
loop_
_entity_poly.entity_id
_entity_poly.type
_entity_poly.pdbx_seq_one_letter_code
_entity_poly.pdbx_strand_id
1 'polypeptide(L)'
;MDERMKPYLCDCMIPEDKLAAIARRRFVDGLSTQKLMDEMASALERGSLASIALLDVAVNDLPKLVPDDPGLLMHLYDCRGHVKAVLQEAGIHIEEHALEERNLTQ
;
A
#
# COMPACT_ATOMS: atom_id res chain seq x y z
N MET A 1 15.32 28.19 -15.24
CA MET A 1 13.90 27.98 -15.58
C MET A 1 13.35 27.04 -14.53
N ASP A 2 12.32 27.54 -13.88
CA ASP A 2 11.71 27.08 -12.63
C ASP A 2 10.72 25.91 -12.88
N GLU A 3 10.17 25.36 -11.80
CA GLU A 3 8.94 24.55 -11.76
C GLU A 3 8.93 23.09 -12.26
N ARG A 4 9.73 22.19 -11.67
CA ARG A 4 9.26 20.81 -11.39
C ARG A 4 9.68 20.31 -10.02
N MET A 5 9.37 21.09 -8.98
CA MET A 5 9.03 20.47 -7.69
C MET A 5 7.85 19.54 -7.93
N LYS A 6 8.09 18.25 -7.93
CA LYS A 6 7.23 17.34 -7.18
C LYS A 6 8.17 16.42 -6.43
N PRO A 7 8.39 16.60 -5.11
CA PRO A 7 8.76 15.43 -4.34
C PRO A 7 7.64 14.44 -4.66
N TYR A 8 7.97 13.29 -5.25
CA TYR A 8 7.07 12.15 -5.18
C TYR A 8 6.80 12.04 -3.68
N LEU A 9 5.59 12.44 -3.27
CA LEU A 9 5.20 12.41 -1.87
C LEU A 9 5.42 10.96 -1.45
N CYS A 10 6.47 10.74 -0.65
CA CYS A 10 6.64 9.50 0.11
C CYS A 10 5.33 9.34 0.84
N ASP A 11 4.58 8.29 0.51
CA ASP A 11 3.32 7.95 1.17
C ASP A 11 3.48 7.80 2.70
N CYS A 12 4.71 7.75 3.18
CA CYS A 12 5.19 7.93 4.55
C CYS A 12 4.63 9.15 5.30
N MET A 13 4.00 10.10 4.60
CA MET A 13 3.37 11.30 5.17
C MET A 13 1.84 11.21 5.20
N ILE A 14 1.26 10.05 4.88
CA ILE A 14 -0.19 9.86 4.97
C ILE A 14 -0.59 9.80 6.44
N PRO A 15 -1.63 10.54 6.86
CA PRO A 15 -2.18 10.42 8.19
C PRO A 15 -2.55 8.98 8.55
N GLU A 16 -2.10 8.51 9.71
CA GLU A 16 -2.28 7.14 10.19
C GLU A 16 -3.76 6.71 10.23
N ASP A 17 -4.66 7.64 10.55
CA ASP A 17 -6.10 7.44 10.55
C ASP A 17 -6.63 7.08 9.16
N LYS A 18 -6.08 7.69 8.10
CA LYS A 18 -6.43 7.36 6.72
C LYS A 18 -5.91 5.99 6.30
N LEU A 19 -4.68 5.64 6.68
CA LEU A 19 -4.13 4.30 6.43
C LEU A 19 -4.99 3.23 7.09
N ALA A 20 -5.35 3.41 8.36
CA ALA A 20 -6.21 2.50 9.09
C ALA A 20 -7.61 2.39 8.45
N ALA A 21 -8.20 3.51 8.02
CA ALA A 21 -9.50 3.51 7.36
C ALA A 21 -9.48 2.72 6.04
N ILE A 22 -8.49 2.95 5.17
CA ILE A 22 -8.35 2.23 3.90
C ILE A 22 -8.07 0.75 4.16
N ALA A 23 -7.21 0.43 5.12
CA ALA A 23 -6.88 -0.94 5.48
C ALA A 23 -8.09 -1.74 5.99
N ARG A 24 -8.95 -1.13 6.82
CA ARG A 24 -10.22 -1.78 7.24
C ARG A 24 -11.06 -2.15 6.03
N ARG A 25 -11.23 -1.21 5.10
CA ARG A 25 -12.00 -1.46 3.88
C ARG A 25 -11.39 -2.56 3.00
N ARG A 26 -10.06 -2.61 2.91
CA ARG A 26 -9.33 -3.60 2.11
C ARG A 26 -9.35 -5.00 2.74
N PHE A 27 -9.05 -5.10 4.04
CA PHE A 27 -8.74 -6.38 4.70
C PHE A 27 -9.86 -6.89 5.61
N VAL A 28 -10.69 -6.00 6.16
CA VAL A 28 -11.82 -6.37 7.03
C VAL A 28 -13.10 -6.47 6.20
N ASP A 29 -13.42 -5.43 5.43
CA ASP A 29 -14.63 -5.41 4.59
C ASP A 29 -14.45 -6.19 3.27
N GLY A 30 -13.21 -6.56 2.95
CA GLY A 30 -12.87 -7.41 1.80
C GLY A 30 -13.02 -6.73 0.43
N LEU A 31 -13.00 -5.39 0.37
CA LEU A 31 -13.03 -4.67 -0.91
C LEU A 31 -11.72 -4.90 -1.67
N SER A 32 -11.79 -5.04 -3.00
CA SER A 32 -10.58 -5.14 -3.83
C SER A 32 -9.87 -3.80 -3.94
N THR A 33 -8.56 -3.84 -4.16
CA THR A 33 -7.75 -2.64 -4.44
C THR A 33 -8.30 -1.88 -5.64
N GLN A 34 -8.76 -2.56 -6.70
CA GLN A 34 -9.39 -1.89 -7.85
C GLN A 34 -10.67 -1.14 -7.47
N LYS A 35 -11.56 -1.75 -6.67
CA LYS A 35 -12.79 -1.09 -6.24
C LYS A 35 -12.50 0.13 -5.38
N LEU A 36 -11.54 0.01 -4.46
CA LEU A 36 -11.08 1.15 -3.66
C LEU A 36 -10.50 2.24 -4.57
N MET A 37 -9.76 1.86 -5.61
CA MET A 37 -9.13 2.77 -6.56
C MET A 37 -10.15 3.63 -7.29
N ASP A 38 -11.25 3.01 -7.73
CA ASP A 38 -12.35 3.66 -8.45
C ASP A 38 -13.09 4.69 -7.58
N GLU A 39 -13.07 4.51 -6.25
CA GLU A 39 -13.70 5.42 -5.29
C GLU A 39 -12.80 6.58 -4.85
N MET A 40 -11.49 6.50 -5.06
CA MET A 40 -10.55 7.57 -4.65
C MET A 40 -10.56 8.74 -5.62
N ALA A 41 -10.91 9.92 -5.09
CA ALA A 41 -11.07 11.15 -5.87
C ALA A 41 -9.76 11.92 -6.07
N SER A 42 -8.80 11.79 -5.15
CA SER A 42 -7.58 12.58 -5.15
C SER A 42 -6.31 11.74 -5.27
N ALA A 43 -5.29 12.26 -5.96
CA ALA A 43 -3.99 11.58 -6.10
C ALA A 43 -3.35 11.19 -4.75
N LEU A 44 -3.61 11.98 -3.70
CA LEU A 44 -3.16 11.68 -2.34
C LEU A 44 -3.83 10.42 -1.76
N GLU A 45 -5.14 10.28 -1.93
CA GLU A 45 -5.86 9.07 -1.52
C GLU A 45 -5.44 7.85 -2.34
N ARG A 46 -5.11 8.06 -3.62
CA ARG A 46 -4.58 7.00 -4.48
C ARG A 46 -3.20 6.52 -4.02
N GLY A 47 -2.32 7.45 -3.63
CA GLY A 47 -1.03 7.11 -2.99
C GLY A 47 -1.25 6.32 -1.70
N SER A 48 -2.23 6.73 -0.89
CA SER A 48 -2.58 6.01 0.34
C SER A 48 -3.06 4.59 0.11
N LEU A 49 -3.89 4.40 -0.91
CA LEU A 49 -4.28 3.07 -1.32
C LEU A 49 -3.11 2.26 -1.86
N ALA A 50 -2.17 2.88 -2.59
CA ALA A 50 -0.98 2.21 -3.11
C ALA A 50 -0.12 1.64 -1.97
N SER A 51 0.08 2.39 -0.88
CA SER A 51 0.84 1.91 0.29
C SER A 51 0.15 0.75 1.01
N ILE A 52 -1.18 0.78 1.08
CA ILE A 52 -1.97 -0.35 1.57
C ILE A 52 -1.86 -1.55 0.63
N ALA A 53 -1.92 -1.32 -0.68
CA ALA A 53 -1.81 -2.37 -1.70
C ALA A 53 -0.41 -3.01 -1.74
N LEU A 54 0.63 -2.31 -1.30
CA LEU A 54 1.95 -2.93 -1.12
C LEU A 54 1.89 -4.12 -0.17
N LEU A 55 0.96 -4.14 0.80
CA LEU A 55 0.77 -5.27 1.71
C LEU A 55 0.27 -6.54 1.02
N ASP A 56 -0.43 -6.39 -0.10
CA ASP A 56 -0.92 -7.52 -0.94
C ASP A 56 0.22 -8.21 -1.72
N VAL A 57 1.35 -7.53 -1.89
CA VAL A 57 2.52 -8.07 -2.58
C VAL A 57 3.35 -8.89 -1.60
N ALA A 58 3.77 -10.10 -1.98
CA ALA A 58 4.69 -10.87 -1.15
C ALA A 58 6.02 -10.13 -1.03
N VAL A 59 6.65 -10.17 0.15
CA VAL A 59 7.91 -9.45 0.40
C VAL A 59 9.00 -9.82 -0.61
N ASN A 60 9.06 -11.08 -1.03
CA ASN A 60 10.02 -11.61 -2.01
C ASN A 60 9.71 -11.16 -3.45
N ASP A 61 8.52 -10.62 -3.71
CA ASP A 61 8.10 -10.11 -5.01
C ASP A 61 8.32 -8.60 -5.16
N LEU A 62 8.61 -7.88 -4.07
CA LEU A 62 8.93 -6.45 -4.13
C LEU A 62 10.10 -6.13 -5.09
N PRO A 63 11.22 -6.89 -5.12
CA PRO A 63 12.29 -6.66 -6.09
C PRO A 63 11.83 -6.82 -7.55
N LYS A 64 10.78 -7.60 -7.81
CA LYS A 64 10.24 -7.80 -9.16
C LYS A 64 9.45 -6.58 -9.66
N LEU A 65 8.94 -5.75 -8.75
CA LEU A 65 8.22 -4.53 -9.11
C LEU A 65 9.16 -3.42 -9.59
N VAL A 66 10.38 -3.39 -9.05
CA VAL A 66 11.35 -2.31 -9.25
C VAL A 66 12.76 -2.88 -9.47
N PRO A 67 12.97 -3.72 -10.50
CA PRO A 67 14.20 -4.50 -10.67
C PRO A 67 15.45 -3.64 -10.89
N ASP A 68 15.29 -2.44 -11.46
CA ASP A 68 16.39 -1.55 -11.83
C ASP A 68 16.54 -0.34 -10.88
N ASP A 69 15.79 -0.30 -9.77
CA ASP A 69 15.83 0.82 -8.82
C ASP A 69 15.97 0.34 -7.36
N PRO A 70 17.22 0.13 -6.90
CA PRO A 70 17.49 -0.28 -5.52
C PRO A 70 17.05 0.75 -4.48
N GLY A 71 17.05 2.04 -4.82
CA GLY A 71 16.63 3.11 -3.92
C GLY A 71 15.12 3.05 -3.68
N LEU A 72 14.36 2.86 -4.75
CA LEU A 72 12.92 2.65 -4.68
C LEU A 72 12.58 1.34 -3.97
N LEU A 73 13.34 0.26 -4.20
CA LEU A 73 13.15 -1.01 -3.50
C LEU A 73 13.28 -0.86 -1.97
N MET A 74 14.34 -0.19 -1.50
CA MET A 74 14.51 0.11 -0.06
C MET A 74 13.34 0.91 0.49
N HIS A 75 12.90 1.92 -0.24
CA HIS A 75 11.73 2.71 0.12
C HIS A 75 10.44 1.87 0.21
N LEU A 76 10.23 0.91 -0.68
CA LEU A 76 9.07 0.00 -0.61
C LEU A 76 9.09 -0.87 0.66
N TYR A 77 10.26 -1.37 1.06
CA TYR A 77 10.40 -2.11 2.32
C TYR A 77 10.08 -1.25 3.53
N ASP A 78 10.62 -0.02 3.58
CA ASP A 78 10.38 0.91 4.69
C ASP A 78 8.90 1.30 4.78
N CYS A 79 8.28 1.65 3.64
CA CYS A 79 6.85 1.94 3.55
C CYS A 79 5.99 0.76 4.04
N ARG A 80 6.31 -0.46 3.59
CA ARG A 80 5.60 -1.66 4.02
C ARG A 80 5.71 -1.85 5.54
N GLY A 81 6.91 -1.69 6.10
CA GLY A 81 7.16 -1.81 7.54
C GLY A 81 6.37 -0.78 8.35
N HIS A 82 6.41 0.49 7.92
CA HIS A 82 5.67 1.57 8.56
C HIS A 82 4.15 1.33 8.54
N VAL A 83 3.59 1.00 7.37
CA VAL A 83 2.16 0.70 7.25
C VAL A 83 1.78 -0.47 8.16
N LYS A 84 2.56 -1.55 8.21
CA LYS A 84 2.27 -2.68 9.12
C LYS A 84 2.23 -2.24 10.59
N ALA A 85 3.17 -1.40 11.02
CA ALA A 85 3.20 -0.90 12.39
C ALA A 85 1.95 -0.08 12.73
N VAL A 86 1.57 0.86 11.87
CA VAL A 86 0.35 1.68 12.03
C VAL A 86 -0.89 0.81 12.14
N LEU A 87 -0.99 -0.23 11.31
CA LEU A 87 -2.14 -1.13 11.33
C LEU A 87 -2.17 -2.00 12.59
N GLN A 88 -1.02 -2.46 13.07
CA GLN A 88 -0.93 -3.17 14.35
C GLN A 88 -1.37 -2.30 15.52
N GLU A 89 -0.94 -1.03 15.56
CA GLU A 89 -1.36 -0.06 16.58
C GLU A 89 -2.87 0.23 16.51
N ALA A 90 -3.45 0.19 15.31
CA ALA A 90 -4.90 0.31 15.08
C ALA A 90 -5.69 -0.99 15.37
N GLY A 91 -5.03 -2.07 15.81
CA GLY A 91 -5.64 -3.38 16.10
C GLY A 91 -6.02 -4.19 14.85
N ILE A 92 -5.43 -3.88 13.70
CA ILE A 92 -5.66 -4.57 12.42
C ILE A 92 -4.49 -5.51 12.17
N HIS A 93 -4.71 -6.80 12.38
CA HIS A 93 -3.72 -7.83 12.14
C HIS A 93 -3.84 -8.34 10.70
N ILE A 94 -2.82 -8.09 9.89
CA ILE A 94 -2.72 -8.62 8.53
C ILE A 94 -1.79 -9.81 8.57
N GLU A 95 -2.34 -10.98 8.28
CA GLU A 95 -1.53 -12.16 8.00
C GLU A 95 -0.90 -12.00 6.61
N GLU A 96 0.42 -12.20 6.53
CA GLU A 96 1.14 -12.20 5.25
C GLU A 96 0.82 -13.48 4.48
N HIS A 97 -0.42 -13.58 4.00
CA HIS A 97 -0.74 -14.51 2.93
C HIS A 97 -0.25 -13.85 1.65
N ALA A 98 0.74 -14.47 1.02
CA ALA A 98 0.96 -14.21 -0.40
C ALA A 98 -0.40 -14.35 -1.09
N LEU A 99 -0.67 -13.51 -2.11
CA LEU A 99 -1.76 -13.75 -3.05
C LEU A 99 -1.50 -15.04 -3.87
N GLU A 100 -1.27 -16.17 -3.20
CA GLU A 100 -1.48 -17.48 -3.77
C GLU A 100 -2.99 -17.74 -3.70
N GLU A 101 -3.65 -17.43 -4.82
CA GLU A 101 -4.93 -18.02 -5.23
C GLU A 101 -6.18 -17.64 -4.41
N ARG A 102 -6.69 -16.42 -4.66
CA ARG A 102 -8.15 -16.15 -4.57
C ARG A 102 -8.85 -16.22 -5.94
N ASN A 103 -8.26 -16.92 -6.90
CA ASN A 103 -8.86 -17.25 -8.19
C ASN A 103 -8.65 -18.74 -8.47
N LEU A 104 -9.42 -19.63 -7.82
CA LEU A 104 -9.68 -21.00 -8.28
C LEU A 104 -10.75 -21.66 -7.38
N THR A 105 -11.93 -21.06 -7.30
CA THR A 105 -13.17 -21.80 -6.98
C THR A 105 -14.35 -20.93 -7.36
N GLN A 106 -14.74 -20.97 -8.64
CA GLN A 106 -16.12 -21.21 -9.10
C GLN A 106 -16.06 -21.80 -10.50
#